data_AF-C6A453-F1
#
_entry.id   AF-C6A453-F1
#
_cell.length_a   1.000
_cell.length_b   1.000
_cell.length_c   1.000
_cell.angle_alpha   90.00
_cell.angle_beta   90.00
_cell.angle_gamma   90.00
#
_symmetry.space_group_name_H-M   'P 1'
#
loop_
_entity.id
_entity.type
_entity.pdbx_description
1 polymer ?
#
loop_
_entity_poly.entity_id
_entity_poly.type
_entity_poly.pdbx_seq_one_letter_code
_entity_poly.pdbx_strand_id
1 'polypeptide(L)'
;MKRNIPVVWITSKAAKNGIITLKPRFIVESPETLCGDLFQEGYKVVLLESIESLLVEFDEREIAKALMTMKDIAIQNDCYILLQGEKEAFTPRMWAMLTSEMEKLD
;
A
#
# COMPACT_ATOMS: atom_id res chain seq x y z
N MET A 1 -21.54 6.10 18.33
CA MET A 1 -21.08 4.72 18.07
C MET A 1 -19.70 4.80 17.42
N LYS A 2 -18.65 4.20 18.01
CA LYS A 2 -17.36 4.04 17.31
C LYS A 2 -17.57 2.99 16.21
N ARG A 3 -17.44 3.39 14.94
CA ARG A 3 -17.44 2.44 13.82
C ARG A 3 -16.08 1.74 13.82
N ASN A 4 -16.06 0.42 14.00
CA ASN A 4 -14.84 -0.35 13.81
C ASN A 4 -14.57 -0.42 12.31
N ILE A 5 -13.49 0.20 11.86
CA ILE A 5 -13.02 0.13 10.49
C ILE A 5 -12.02 -1.03 10.44
N PRO A 6 -12.31 -2.13 9.73
CA PRO A 6 -11.36 -3.23 9.60
C PRO A 6 -10.16 -2.76 8.76
N VAL A 7 -8.97 -2.81 9.37
CA VAL A 7 -7.69 -2.40 8.77
C VAL A 7 -6.83 -3.65 8.59
N VAL A 8 -6.25 -3.80 7.40
CA VAL A 8 -5.19 -4.77 7.16
C VAL A 8 -3.85 -4.04 7.13
N TRP A 9 -2.91 -4.55 7.93
CA TRP A 9 -1.56 -4.02 8.00
C TRP A 9 -0.63 -4.98 7.27
N ILE A 10 0.10 -4.45 6.27
CA ILE A 10 1.09 -5.17 5.50
C ILE A 10 2.48 -4.61 5.81
N THR A 11 3.38 -5.49 6.25
CA THR A 11 4.75 -5.14 6.60
C THR A 11 5.71 -6.25 6.19
N SER A 12 6.95 -5.86 5.87
CA SER A 12 8.07 -6.78 5.63
C SER A 12 8.74 -7.26 6.93
N LYS A 13 8.36 -6.72 8.09
CA LYS A 13 8.90 -7.09 9.41
C LYS A 13 8.10 -8.22 10.04
N ALA A 14 8.75 -9.07 10.85
CA ALA A 14 8.07 -10.11 11.61
C ALA A 14 7.04 -9.47 12.55
N ALA A 15 5.76 -9.71 12.29
CA ALA A 15 4.68 -9.02 12.96
C ALA A 15 4.06 -9.85 14.10
N LYS A 16 3.56 -9.18 15.14
CA LYS A 16 2.73 -9.78 16.19
C LYS A 16 1.27 -9.91 15.72
N ASN A 17 0.48 -10.71 16.44
CA ASN A 17 -0.93 -11.04 16.15
C ASN A 17 -1.74 -9.88 15.53
N GLY A 18 -2.45 -10.16 14.44
CA GLY A 18 -3.38 -9.23 13.77
C GLY A 18 -2.79 -8.47 12.57
N ILE A 19 -1.54 -8.75 12.18
CA ILE A 19 -0.86 -8.12 11.05
C ILE A 19 -0.61 -9.19 9.97
N ILE A 20 -0.97 -8.87 8.72
CA ILE A 20 -0.75 -9.79 7.60
C ILE A 20 0.64 -9.52 7.02
N THR A 21 1.55 -10.46 7.21
CA THR A 21 2.87 -10.40 6.57
C THR A 21 2.75 -10.90 5.14
N LEU A 22 2.83 -9.99 4.16
CA LEU A 22 2.94 -10.35 2.74
C LEU A 22 4.35 -10.13 2.25
N LYS A 23 4.78 -10.99 1.32
CA LYS A 23 6.05 -10.76 0.62
C LYS A 23 5.90 -9.51 -0.26
N PRO A 24 6.90 -8.60 -0.27
CA PRO A 24 6.90 -7.38 -1.08
C PRO A 24 6.46 -7.60 -2.53
N ARG A 25 6.90 -8.70 -3.16
CA ARG A 25 6.52 -9.07 -4.53
C ARG A 25 5.02 -9.14 -4.80
N PHE A 26 4.19 -9.54 -3.83
CA PHE A 26 2.74 -9.62 -4.06
C PHE A 26 2.08 -8.25 -4.25
N ILE A 27 2.69 -7.20 -3.69
CA ILE A 27 2.23 -5.82 -3.87
C ILE A 27 2.49 -5.37 -5.31
N VAL A 28 3.64 -5.74 -5.88
CA VAL A 28 4.08 -5.23 -7.19
C VAL A 28 3.63 -6.13 -8.35
N GLU A 29 3.70 -7.45 -8.20
CA GLU A 29 3.41 -8.41 -9.28
C GLU A 29 1.91 -8.66 -9.47
N SER A 30 1.08 -8.44 -8.45
CA SER A 30 -0.36 -8.74 -8.51
C SER A 30 -1.22 -7.81 -7.64
N PRO A 31 -1.10 -6.47 -7.81
CA PRO A 31 -1.85 -5.50 -7.01
C PRO A 31 -3.36 -5.67 -7.12
N GLU A 32 -3.88 -6.10 -8.26
CA GLU A 32 -5.32 -6.30 -8.49
C GLU A 32 -5.87 -7.45 -7.66
N THR A 33 -5.15 -8.58 -7.65
CA THR A 33 -5.56 -9.76 -6.88
C THR A 33 -5.47 -9.46 -5.39
N LEU A 34 -4.38 -8.81 -4.96
CA LEU A 34 -4.18 -8.44 -3.56
C LEU A 34 -5.31 -7.53 -3.05
N CYS A 35 -5.60 -6.42 -3.75
CA CYS A 35 -6.67 -5.52 -3.35
C CYS A 35 -8.04 -6.19 -3.43
N GLY A 36 -8.29 -6.99 -4.47
CA GLY A 36 -9.54 -7.73 -4.64
C GLY A 36 -9.84 -8.64 -3.46
N ASP A 37 -8.88 -9.46 -3.06
CA ASP A 37 -9.01 -10.40 -1.95
C ASP A 37 -9.24 -9.65 -0.63
N LEU A 38 -8.42 -8.62 -0.35
CA LEU A 38 -8.53 -7.84 0.89
C LEU A 38 -9.88 -7.11 1.02
N PHE A 39 -10.37 -6.51 -0.06
CA PHE A 39 -11.64 -5.80 -0.03
C PHE A 39 -12.84 -6.74 0.01
N GLN A 40 -12.75 -7.94 -0.58
CA GLN A 40 -13.77 -8.99 -0.41
C GLN A 40 -13.85 -9.52 1.03
N GLU A 41 -12.72 -9.59 1.74
CA GLU A 41 -12.68 -9.92 3.17
C GLU A 41 -13.25 -8.80 4.07
N GLY A 42 -13.64 -7.67 3.47
CA GLY A 42 -14.31 -6.57 4.15
C GLY A 42 -13.37 -5.53 4.75
N TYR A 43 -12.06 -5.63 4.53
CA TYR A 43 -11.11 -4.58 4.93
C TYR A 43 -11.43 -3.29 4.19
N LYS A 44 -11.45 -2.17 4.91
CA LYS A 44 -11.75 -0.85 4.35
C LYS A 44 -10.52 0.04 4.23
N VAL A 45 -9.44 -0.34 4.89
CA VAL A 45 -8.17 0.38 4.85
C VAL A 45 -7.02 -0.63 4.76
N VAL A 46 -6.14 -0.43 3.79
CA VAL A 46 -4.88 -1.17 3.64
C VAL A 46 -3.74 -0.25 4.03
N LEU A 47 -2.99 -0.61 5.06
CA LEU A 47 -1.75 0.08 5.42
C LEU A 47 -0.56 -0.68 4.84
N LEU A 48 0.18 -0.03 3.94
CA LEU A 48 1.47 -0.48 3.45
C LEU A 48 2.58 0.27 4.16
N GLU A 49 3.32 -0.43 5.02
CA GLU A 49 4.47 0.14 5.71
C GLU A 49 5.79 -0.09 4.98
N SER A 50 6.70 0.86 5.16
CA SER A 50 8.07 0.82 4.65
C SER A 50 8.09 0.53 3.14
N ILE A 51 7.36 1.31 2.35
CA ILE A 51 7.25 1.11 0.89
C ILE A 51 8.60 1.17 0.17
N GLU A 52 9.61 1.81 0.76
CA GLU A 52 11.00 1.78 0.31
C GLU A 52 11.60 0.37 0.31
N SER A 53 11.07 -0.56 1.10
CA SER A 53 11.51 -1.95 1.08
C SER A 53 11.22 -2.67 -0.25
N LEU A 54 10.27 -2.16 -1.04
CA LEU A 54 9.99 -2.67 -2.39
C LEU A 54 11.17 -2.41 -3.35
N LEU A 55 11.97 -1.37 -3.10
CA LEU A 55 13.15 -1.02 -3.91
C LEU A 55 14.26 -2.07 -3.84
N VAL A 56 14.17 -3.02 -2.91
CA VAL A 56 15.10 -4.16 -2.82
C VAL A 56 14.94 -5.10 -4.02
N GLU A 57 13.71 -5.24 -4.52
CA GLU A 57 13.37 -6.24 -5.55
C GLU A 57 12.85 -5.61 -6.85
N PHE A 58 12.34 -4.37 -6.81
CA PHE A 58 11.64 -3.72 -7.94
C PHE A 58 12.18 -2.32 -8.19
N ASP A 59 12.05 -1.86 -9.44
CA ASP A 59 12.37 -0.47 -9.76
C ASP A 59 11.25 0.50 -9.35
N GLU A 60 11.56 1.79 -9.27
CA GLU A 60 10.59 2.83 -8.88
C GLU A 60 9.37 2.88 -9.79
N ARG A 61 9.52 2.54 -11.08
CA ARG A 61 8.43 2.61 -12.05
C ARG A 61 7.44 1.46 -11.86
N GLU A 62 7.94 0.27 -11.57
CA GLU A 62 7.12 -0.89 -11.23
C GLU A 62 6.32 -0.63 -9.95
N ILE A 63 7.00 -0.11 -8.92
CA ILE A 63 6.39 0.25 -7.65
C ILE A 63 5.32 1.33 -7.85
N ALA A 64 5.63 2.39 -8.59
CA ALA A 64 4.69 3.46 -8.93
C ALA A 64 3.42 2.90 -9.56
N LYS A 65 3.57 2.07 -10.58
CA LYS A 65 2.45 1.47 -11.30
C LYS A 65 1.59 0.65 -10.36
N ALA A 66 2.20 -0.21 -9.54
CA ALA A 66 1.47 -1.04 -8.59
C ALA A 66 0.69 -0.19 -7.57
N LEU A 67 1.32 0.81 -6.95
CA LEU A 67 0.67 1.69 -5.97
C LEU A 67 -0.49 2.48 -6.58
N MET A 68 -0.36 2.95 -7.83
CA MET A 68 -1.46 3.62 -8.55
C MET A 68 -2.61 2.67 -8.85
N THR A 69 -2.31 1.46 -9.33
CA THR A 69 -3.33 0.42 -9.54
C THR A 69 -4.09 0.14 -8.26
N MET A 70 -3.37 -0.04 -7.14
CA MET A 70 -4.01 -0.29 -5.86
C MET A 70 -4.90 0.89 -5.43
N LYS A 71 -4.44 2.13 -5.60
CA LYS A 71 -5.23 3.35 -5.34
C LYS A 71 -6.54 3.36 -6.12
N ASP A 72 -6.47 3.12 -7.43
CA ASP A 72 -7.64 3.13 -8.30
C ASP A 72 -8.68 2.09 -7.88
N ILE A 73 -8.22 0.88 -7.53
CA ILE A 73 -9.11 -0.18 -7.02
C ILE A 73 -9.72 0.21 -5.68
N ALA A 74 -8.94 0.81 -4.78
CA ALA A 74 -9.46 1.26 -3.49
C ALA A 74 -10.57 2.30 -3.65
N ILE A 75 -10.37 3.28 -4.54
CA ILE A 75 -11.37 4.30 -4.88
C ILE A 75 -12.65 3.64 -5.42
N GLN A 76 -12.52 2.66 -6.32
CA GLN A 76 -13.67 1.95 -6.90
C GLN A 76 -14.48 1.15 -5.88
N ASN A 77 -13.90 0.81 -4.72
CA ASN A 77 -14.51 -0.04 -3.70
C ASN A 77 -14.85 0.71 -2.39
N ASP A 78 -14.84 2.04 -2.40
CA ASP A 78 -15.00 2.89 -1.21
C ASP A 78 -14.04 2.47 -0.06
N CYS A 79 -12.77 2.23 -0.42
CA CYS A 79 -11.70 1.81 0.47
C CYS A 79 -10.51 2.78 0.39
N TYR A 80 -9.60 2.66 1.34
CA TYR A 80 -8.41 3.51 1.44
C TYR A 80 -7.12 2.70 1.41
N ILE A 81 -6.07 3.31 0.87
CA ILE A 81 -4.70 2.82 0.99
C ILE A 81 -3.88 3.90 1.67
N LEU A 82 -3.21 3.50 2.74
CA LEU A 82 -2.27 4.32 3.48
C LEU A 82 -0.88 3.81 3.17
N LEU A 83 -0.03 4.72 2.67
CA LEU A 83 1.36 4.43 2.35
C LEU A 83 2.24 5.12 3.37
N GLN A 84 3.12 4.35 4.00
CA GLN A 84 4.17 4.86 4.86
C GLN A 84 5.53 4.53 4.24
N GLY A 85 6.34 5.56 4.01
CA GLY A 85 7.69 5.37 3.52
C GLY A 85 8.59 6.58 3.74
N GLU A 86 9.88 6.35 3.59
CA GLU A 86 10.92 7.36 3.79
C GLU A 86 11.21 8.12 2.50
N LYS A 87 11.04 9.45 2.53
CA LYS A 87 11.24 10.32 1.36
C LYS A 87 12.63 10.15 0.75
N GLU A 88 13.64 10.02 1.61
CA GLU A 88 15.05 9.94 1.26
C GLU A 88 15.42 8.66 0.50
N ALA A 89 14.57 7.62 0.57
CA ALA A 89 14.79 6.38 -0.16
C ALA A 89 14.38 6.46 -1.64
N PHE A 90 13.56 7.44 -2.01
CA PHE A 90 13.04 7.62 -3.38
C PHE A 90 13.73 8.78 -4.09
N THR A 91 13.73 8.73 -5.42
CA THR A 91 14.12 9.87 -6.23
C THR A 91 13.15 11.05 -5.99
N PRO A 92 13.62 12.31 -6.09
CA PRO A 92 12.74 13.48 -5.93
C PRO A 92 11.54 13.47 -6.86
N ARG A 93 11.71 12.92 -8.07
CA ARG A 93 10.65 12.77 -9.06
C ARG A 93 9.60 11.76 -8.62
N MET A 94 10.04 10.58 -8.18
CA MET A 94 9.15 9.52 -7.70
C MET A 94 8.36 9.98 -6.48
N TRP A 95 9.04 10.58 -5.51
CA TRP A 95 8.38 11.11 -4.31
C TRP A 95 7.34 12.18 -4.64
N ALA A 96 7.69 13.15 -5.51
CA ALA A 96 6.77 14.18 -5.94
C ALA A 96 5.50 13.59 -6.57
N MET A 97 5.65 12.58 -7.43
CA MET A 97 4.52 11.88 -8.05
C MET A 97 3.67 11.14 -7.00
N LEU A 98 4.29 10.40 -6.08
CA LEU A 98 3.53 9.73 -5.01
C LEU A 98 2.72 10.74 -4.19
N THR A 99 3.31 11.87 -3.83
CA THR A 99 2.63 12.93 -3.05
C THR A 99 1.61 13.75 -3.84
N SER A 100 1.69 13.78 -5.18
CA SER A 100 0.67 14.45 -6.01
C SER A 100 -0.54 13.55 -6.23
N GLU A 101 -0.30 12.24 -6.30
CA GLU A 101 -1.33 11.24 -6.57
C GLU A 101 -2.03 10.73 -5.31
N MET A 102 -1.41 10.90 -4.14
CA MET A 102 -1.90 10.46 -2.84
C MET A 102 -2.13 11.67 -1.94
N GLU A 103 -3.28 11.69 -1.25
CA GLU A 103 -3.53 12.74 -0.26
C GLU A 103 -2.58 12.57 0.92
N LYS A 104 -1.83 13.63 1.23
CA LYS A 104 -0.92 13.64 2.37
C LYS A 104 -1.75 13.83 3.65
N LEU A 105 -1.58 12.92 4.60
CA LEU A 105 -2.10 13.07 5.96
C LEU A 105 -1.01 13.73 6.82
N ASP A 106 -1.32 14.90 7.38
CA ASP A 106 -0.47 15.65 8.33
C ASP A 106 -0.76 15.27 9.79
#